data_AF-A0A077P956-F1
#
_entry.id   AF-A0A077P956-F1
#
_cell.length_a   1.000
_cell.length_b   1.000
_cell.length_c   1.000
_cell.angle_alpha   90.00
_cell.angle_beta   90.00
_cell.angle_gamma   90.00
#
_symmetry.space_group_name_H-M   'P 1'
#
loop_
_entity.id
_entity.type
_entity.pdbx_description
1 polymer ?
#
loop_
_entity_poly.entity_id
_entity_poly.type
_entity_poly.pdbx_seq_one_letter_code
_entity_poly.pdbx_strand_id
1 'polypeptide(L)'
;MIDINEELEKINKAKFFSNMGLFDFYDENVIFIENVEKVFVTPSDNEFKGYYKNTEWLPTSPTQDDPFYEKQNNPKDLIEIRMKINKAVMDATKELDKSKFISKPHNFHHAARNAICYAFRQYISEKYLDLGSKWEEIVKIYYAGHWPVGISKEKLIVI
;
A
#
# COMPACT_ATOMS: atom_id res chain seq x y z
N MET A 1 -15.17 -14.68 -6.35
CA MET A 1 -15.72 -13.38 -5.93
C MET A 1 -15.43 -13.21 -4.44
N ILE A 2 -14.83 -12.08 -4.05
CA ILE A 2 -14.44 -11.79 -2.67
C ILE A 2 -15.69 -11.64 -1.78
N ASP A 3 -15.68 -12.22 -0.58
CA ASP A 3 -16.69 -11.93 0.44
C ASP A 3 -16.37 -10.58 1.09
N ILE A 4 -17.20 -9.59 0.80
CA ILE A 4 -16.99 -8.22 1.28
C ILE A 4 -17.15 -8.13 2.81
N ASN A 5 -17.99 -8.95 3.43
CA ASN A 5 -18.14 -8.91 4.89
C ASN A 5 -16.91 -9.48 5.58
N GLU A 6 -16.35 -10.57 5.04
CA GLU A 6 -15.09 -11.14 5.54
C GLU A 6 -13.94 -10.14 5.40
N GLU A 7 -13.83 -9.47 4.24
CA GLU A 7 -12.79 -8.47 4.02
C GLU A 7 -12.92 -7.26 4.97
N LEU A 8 -14.14 -6.80 5.23
CA LEU A 8 -14.39 -5.73 6.21
C LEU A 8 -13.97 -6.14 7.63
N GLU A 9 -14.31 -7.36 8.05
CA GLU A 9 -13.87 -7.91 9.34
C GLU A 9 -12.35 -8.00 9.43
N LYS A 10 -11.69 -8.39 8.34
CA LYS A 10 -10.24 -8.47 8.26
C LYS A 10 -9.58 -7.09 8.37
N ILE A 11 -10.11 -6.08 7.67
CA ILE A 11 -9.66 -4.67 7.78
C ILE A 11 -9.79 -4.18 9.23
N ASN A 12 -10.92 -4.45 9.89
CA ASN A 12 -11.17 -3.99 11.26
C ASN A 12 -10.19 -4.58 12.29
N LYS A 13 -9.70 -5.81 12.06
CA LYS A 13 -8.75 -6.50 12.95
C LYS A 13 -7.29 -6.24 12.61
N ALA A 14 -7.02 -5.63 11.44
CA ALA A 14 -5.67 -5.42 10.95
C ALA A 14 -4.90 -4.40 11.78
N LYS A 15 -3.61 -4.66 11.97
CA LYS A 15 -2.67 -3.72 12.59
C LYS A 15 -1.82 -3.07 11.51
N PHE A 16 -2.45 -2.29 10.64
CA PHE A 16 -1.75 -1.62 9.55
C PHE A 16 -0.57 -0.79 10.08
N PHE A 17 0.56 -0.84 9.39
CA PHE A 17 1.79 -0.11 9.74
C PHE A 17 2.44 -0.49 11.09
N SER A 18 2.00 -1.57 11.76
CA SER A 18 2.57 -1.98 13.05
C SER A 18 4.01 -2.47 12.93
N ASN A 19 4.38 -3.04 11.79
CA ASN A 19 5.67 -3.70 11.55
C ASN A 19 6.58 -2.90 10.61
N MET A 20 6.17 -1.69 10.20
CA MET A 20 7.04 -0.77 9.46
C MET A 20 8.44 -0.67 10.08
N GLY A 21 9.44 -0.83 9.22
CA GLY A 21 10.87 -0.81 9.52
C GLY A 21 11.43 -2.13 10.03
N LEU A 22 10.59 -3.16 10.19
CA LEU A 22 11.02 -4.49 10.63
C LEU A 22 11.30 -5.39 9.42
N PHE A 23 12.31 -6.24 9.56
CA PHE A 23 12.72 -7.20 8.54
C PHE A 23 12.23 -8.59 8.95
N ASP A 24 10.91 -8.73 9.12
CA ASP A 24 10.27 -9.84 9.83
C ASP A 24 9.72 -10.95 8.91
N PHE A 25 9.79 -10.78 7.58
CA PHE A 25 9.56 -11.85 6.62
C PHE A 25 10.61 -11.83 5.50
N TYR A 26 10.86 -12.99 4.89
CA TYR A 26 11.78 -13.13 3.77
C TYR A 26 10.98 -13.37 2.50
N ASP A 27 11.07 -12.43 1.57
CA ASP A 27 10.55 -12.53 0.21
C ASP A 27 11.61 -11.98 -0.74
N GLU A 28 12.02 -12.78 -1.72
CA GLU A 28 13.04 -12.40 -2.70
C GLU A 28 12.61 -11.21 -3.57
N ASN A 29 11.29 -10.98 -3.67
CA ASN A 29 10.68 -9.88 -4.40
C ASN A 29 10.44 -8.64 -3.53
N VAL A 30 10.88 -8.64 -2.26
CA VAL A 30 10.76 -7.48 -1.38
C VAL A 30 12.14 -6.90 -1.03
N ILE A 31 12.23 -5.57 -1.10
CA ILE A 31 13.36 -4.79 -0.59
C ILE A 31 12.84 -3.97 0.59
N PHE A 32 13.20 -4.42 1.79
CA PHE A 32 12.92 -3.68 3.02
C PHE A 32 13.88 -2.52 3.20
N ILE A 33 13.33 -1.39 3.60
CA ILE A 33 14.06 -0.18 3.94
C ILE A 33 13.56 0.30 5.30
N GLU A 34 14.49 0.68 6.16
CA GLU A 34 14.25 0.86 7.60
C GLU A 34 13.12 1.86 7.94
N ASN A 35 13.01 2.97 7.22
CA ASN A 35 12.06 4.02 7.58
C ASN A 35 11.83 5.01 6.43
N VAL A 36 10.90 5.94 6.67
CA VAL A 36 10.55 7.02 5.73
C VAL A 36 11.70 7.97 5.40
N GLU A 37 12.69 8.13 6.28
CA GLU A 37 13.89 8.93 5.98
C GLU A 37 14.71 8.26 4.89
N LYS A 38 15.01 6.96 5.06
CA LYS A 38 15.81 6.18 4.12
C LYS A 38 15.12 5.93 2.78
N VAL A 39 13.78 5.97 2.75
CA VAL A 39 13.05 5.90 1.47
C VAL A 39 12.95 7.25 0.78
N PHE A 40 12.54 8.32 1.50
CA PHE A 40 12.06 9.54 0.87
C PHE A 40 12.96 10.78 1.04
N VAL A 41 13.84 10.80 2.05
CA VAL A 41 14.61 12.01 2.40
C VAL A 41 16.09 11.84 2.06
N THR A 42 16.70 10.73 2.47
CA THR A 42 18.10 10.41 2.19
C THR A 42 18.23 8.99 1.62
N PRO A 43 17.67 8.72 0.43
CA PRO A 43 17.77 7.41 -0.19
C PRO A 43 19.19 7.08 -0.60
N SER A 44 19.56 5.80 -0.43
CA SER A 44 20.84 5.27 -0.86
C SER A 44 20.67 4.10 -1.83
N ASP A 45 21.45 4.08 -2.91
CA ASP A 45 21.39 2.98 -3.89
C ASP A 45 21.68 1.62 -3.22
N ASN A 46 22.50 1.58 -2.15
CA ASN A 46 22.80 0.35 -1.41
C ASN A 46 21.58 -0.23 -0.69
N GLU A 47 20.79 0.60 0.01
CA GLU A 47 19.56 0.14 0.69
C GLU A 47 18.51 -0.34 -0.31
N PHE A 48 18.41 0.34 -1.45
CA PHE A 48 17.57 -0.07 -2.58
C PHE A 48 18.19 -1.20 -3.43
N LYS A 49 19.34 -1.76 -3.06
CA LYS A 49 20.06 -2.82 -3.82
C LYS A 49 20.27 -2.49 -5.30
N GLY A 50 20.51 -1.21 -5.61
CA GLY A 50 20.71 -0.69 -6.97
C GLY A 50 19.43 -0.37 -7.75
N TYR A 51 18.25 -0.53 -7.15
CA TYR A 51 16.96 -0.32 -7.82
C TYR A 51 16.41 1.09 -7.71
N TYR A 52 16.98 1.96 -6.86
CA TYR A 52 16.41 3.28 -6.54
C TYR A 52 16.04 4.12 -7.77
N LYS A 53 16.94 4.21 -8.77
CA LYS A 53 16.72 5.01 -9.98
C LYS A 53 15.56 4.54 -10.85
N ASN A 54 15.18 3.27 -10.74
CA ASN A 54 14.10 2.64 -11.49
C ASN A 54 12.88 2.37 -10.59
N THR A 55 12.81 3.00 -9.42
CA THR A 55 11.66 2.87 -8.53
C THR A 55 10.53 3.76 -9.03
N GLU A 56 9.40 3.14 -9.30
CA GLU A 56 8.12 3.80 -9.50
C GLU A 56 7.36 3.81 -8.18
N TRP A 57 6.97 5.00 -7.72
CA TRP A 57 6.25 5.14 -6.46
C TRP A 57 4.81 4.71 -6.59
N LEU A 58 4.32 3.94 -5.62
CA LEU A 58 2.93 3.51 -5.61
C LEU A 58 2.00 4.73 -5.43
N PRO A 59 0.85 4.75 -6.12
CA PRO A 59 -0.10 5.83 -6.03
C PRO A 59 -0.60 6.11 -4.61
N THR A 60 -0.75 7.39 -4.31
CA THR A 60 -1.37 7.89 -3.07
C THR A 60 -2.57 8.78 -3.34
N SER A 61 -2.81 9.23 -4.57
CA SER A 61 -3.97 10.04 -4.95
C SER A 61 -4.94 9.27 -5.84
N PRO A 62 -6.28 9.45 -5.71
CA PRO A 62 -7.25 8.91 -6.65
C PRO A 62 -7.04 9.34 -8.12
N THR A 63 -6.32 10.45 -8.34
CA THR A 63 -6.05 10.99 -9.68
C THR A 63 -4.81 10.39 -10.34
N GLN A 64 -4.01 9.61 -9.61
CA GLN A 64 -2.86 8.92 -10.18
C GLN A 64 -3.32 7.66 -10.91
N ASP A 65 -2.70 7.41 -12.06
CA ASP A 65 -2.94 6.21 -12.84
C ASP A 65 -2.51 4.95 -12.08
N ASP A 66 -3.19 3.85 -12.39
CA ASP A 66 -2.83 2.54 -11.87
C ASP A 66 -1.62 2.02 -12.65
N PRO A 67 -0.49 1.67 -11.98
CA PRO A 67 0.71 1.20 -12.66
C PRO A 67 0.59 -0.22 -13.22
N PHE A 68 -0.44 -0.99 -12.86
CA PHE A 68 -0.56 -2.41 -13.25
C PHE A 68 -1.64 -2.65 -14.30
N TYR A 69 -2.71 -1.86 -14.26
CA TYR A 69 -3.89 -2.11 -15.07
C TYR A 69 -4.32 -0.84 -15.80
N GLU A 70 -4.70 -1.00 -17.07
CA GLU A 70 -5.30 0.11 -17.82
C GLU A 70 -6.58 0.59 -17.13
N LYS A 71 -6.97 1.84 -17.41
CA LYS A 71 -8.15 2.46 -16.81
C LYS A 71 -9.42 1.64 -17.09
N GLN A 72 -10.01 1.11 -16.03
CA GLN A 72 -11.22 0.30 -16.10
C GLN A 72 -12.50 1.15 -15.96
N ASN A 73 -13.58 0.68 -16.62
CA ASN A 73 -14.92 1.17 -16.32
C ASN A 73 -15.43 0.49 -15.06
N ASN A 74 -15.75 1.27 -14.03
CA ASN A 74 -16.28 0.75 -12.77
C ASN A 74 -17.82 0.79 -12.78
N PRO A 75 -18.51 -0.36 -12.79
CA PRO A 75 -19.96 -0.39 -12.65
C PRO A 75 -20.38 0.12 -11.26
N LYS A 76 -21.66 0.50 -11.13
CA LYS A 76 -22.19 1.17 -9.93
C LYS A 76 -22.01 0.36 -8.65
N ASP A 77 -22.24 -0.94 -8.73
CA ASP A 77 -22.06 -1.87 -7.61
C ASP A 77 -20.59 -1.96 -7.16
N LEU A 78 -19.64 -2.01 -8.09
CA LEU A 78 -18.21 -1.94 -7.78
C LEU A 78 -17.86 -0.61 -7.09
N ILE A 79 -18.41 0.52 -7.56
CA ILE A 79 -18.21 1.83 -6.90
C ILE A 79 -18.69 1.78 -5.45
N GLU A 80 -19.88 1.23 -5.19
CA GLU A 80 -20.44 1.11 -3.84
C GLU A 80 -19.57 0.23 -2.93
N ILE A 81 -19.06 -0.90 -3.42
CA ILE A 81 -18.15 -1.77 -2.66
C ILE A 81 -16.84 -1.03 -2.35
N ARG A 82 -16.23 -0.36 -3.34
CA ARG A 82 -14.99 0.42 -3.15
C ARG A 82 -15.18 1.51 -2.10
N MET A 83 -16.34 2.17 -2.06
CA MET A 83 -16.65 3.17 -1.03
C MET A 83 -16.71 2.56 0.38
N LYS A 84 -17.35 1.39 0.54
CA LYS A 84 -17.44 0.69 1.84
C LYS A 84 -16.05 0.29 2.35
N ILE A 85 -15.24 -0.31 1.48
CA ILE A 85 -13.88 -0.74 1.81
C ILE A 85 -13.00 0.46 2.14
N ASN A 86 -13.05 1.52 1.32
CA ASN A 86 -12.29 2.74 1.58
C ASN A 86 -12.64 3.35 2.95
N LYS A 87 -13.92 3.38 3.31
CA LYS A 87 -14.36 3.86 4.63
C LYS A 87 -13.77 3.01 5.76
N ALA A 88 -13.86 1.68 5.66
CA ALA A 88 -13.31 0.78 6.67
C ALA A 88 -11.80 0.96 6.86
N VAL A 89 -11.04 1.11 5.75
CA VAL A 89 -9.59 1.38 5.81
C VAL A 89 -9.31 2.75 6.44
N MET A 90 -10.07 3.79 6.08
CA MET A 90 -9.91 5.13 6.67
C MET A 90 -10.14 5.11 8.18
N ASP A 91 -11.14 4.36 8.63
CA ASP A 91 -11.49 4.19 10.05
C ASP A 91 -10.41 3.38 10.78
N ALA A 92 -9.96 2.26 10.21
CA ALA A 92 -8.90 1.41 10.77
C ALA A 92 -7.53 2.13 10.88
N THR A 93 -7.30 3.14 10.04
CA THR A 93 -6.05 3.93 10.01
C THR A 93 -6.18 5.29 10.69
N LYS A 94 -7.28 5.56 11.37
CA LYS A 94 -7.56 6.89 11.96
C LYS A 94 -6.61 7.24 13.11
N GLU A 95 -6.31 6.27 13.97
CA GLU A 95 -5.54 6.46 15.21
C GLU A 95 -4.11 5.89 15.10
N LEU A 96 -3.51 5.93 13.90
CA LEU A 96 -2.13 5.47 13.72
C LEU A 96 -1.14 6.37 14.48
N ASP A 97 -0.12 5.74 15.06
CA ASP A 97 1.02 6.46 15.64
C ASP A 97 1.75 7.26 14.55
N LYS A 98 1.65 8.58 14.65
CA LYS A 98 2.25 9.52 13.69
C LYS A 98 3.77 9.51 13.71
N SER A 99 4.39 9.07 14.82
CA SER A 99 5.84 9.14 15.01
C SER A 99 6.60 8.36 13.91
N LYS A 100 6.05 7.22 13.47
CA LYS A 100 6.62 6.38 12.40
C LYS A 100 6.65 7.03 11.01
N PHE A 101 5.88 8.10 10.82
CA PHE A 101 5.74 8.78 9.53
C PHE A 101 6.43 10.14 9.49
N ILE A 102 7.15 10.53 10.55
CA ILE A 102 7.82 11.82 10.64
C ILE A 102 9.32 11.62 10.41
N SER A 103 9.91 12.41 9.52
CA SER A 103 11.36 12.52 9.39
C SER A 103 11.76 13.98 9.27
N LYS A 104 12.34 14.52 10.34
CA LYS A 104 12.76 15.92 10.46
C LYS A 104 11.58 16.86 10.09
N PRO A 105 11.62 17.78 9.08
CA PRO A 105 10.45 18.62 8.80
C PRO A 105 9.36 17.89 7.98
N HIS A 106 9.62 16.67 7.52
CA HIS A 106 8.73 15.93 6.63
C HIS A 106 7.73 15.07 7.41
N ASN A 107 6.47 15.10 6.97
CA ASN A 107 5.39 14.30 7.54
C ASN A 107 4.70 13.50 6.41
N PHE A 108 4.87 12.18 6.46
CA PHE A 108 4.36 11.24 5.46
C PHE A 108 3.04 10.57 5.88
N HIS A 109 2.45 10.95 7.01
CA HIS A 109 1.25 10.32 7.54
C HIS A 109 0.05 10.39 6.57
N HIS A 110 -0.14 11.54 5.92
CA HIS A 110 -1.19 11.69 4.91
C HIS A 110 -0.92 10.84 3.67
N ALA A 111 0.35 10.76 3.23
CA ALA A 111 0.73 9.92 2.10
C ALA A 111 0.45 8.44 2.41
N ALA A 112 0.83 7.94 3.59
CA ALA A 112 0.58 6.57 4.03
C ALA A 112 -0.92 6.23 4.06
N ARG A 113 -1.73 7.09 4.69
CA ARG A 113 -3.19 6.88 4.77
C ARG A 113 -3.85 6.89 3.39
N ASN A 114 -3.42 7.76 2.49
CA ASN A 114 -4.00 7.80 1.17
C ASN A 114 -3.50 6.62 0.30
N ALA A 115 -2.25 6.17 0.48
CA ALA A 115 -1.67 5.01 -0.22
C ALA A 115 -2.45 3.73 0.06
N ILE A 116 -2.69 3.41 1.34
CA ILE A 116 -3.47 2.22 1.70
C ILE A 116 -4.93 2.31 1.20
N CYS A 117 -5.55 3.50 1.26
CA CYS A 117 -6.87 3.70 0.69
C CYS A 117 -6.89 3.47 -0.83
N TYR A 118 -5.86 3.93 -1.55
CA TYR A 118 -5.73 3.66 -2.98
C TYR A 118 -5.58 2.16 -3.24
N ALA A 119 -4.62 1.51 -2.58
CA ALA A 119 -4.32 0.09 -2.77
C ALA A 119 -5.55 -0.80 -2.54
N PHE A 120 -6.30 -0.58 -1.44
CA PHE A 120 -7.51 -1.36 -1.16
C PHE A 120 -8.63 -1.11 -2.19
N ARG A 121 -8.79 0.12 -2.68
CA ARG A 121 -9.78 0.37 -3.75
C ARG A 121 -9.42 -0.34 -5.05
N GLN A 122 -8.13 -0.43 -5.39
CA GLN A 122 -7.70 -1.13 -6.60
C GLN A 122 -7.68 -2.65 -6.42
N TYR A 123 -7.35 -3.15 -5.25
CA TYR A 123 -7.50 -4.57 -4.91
C TYR A 123 -8.95 -5.04 -5.09
N ILE A 124 -9.93 -4.26 -4.66
CA ILE A 124 -11.34 -4.59 -4.89
C ILE A 124 -11.69 -4.58 -6.38
N SER A 125 -11.20 -3.60 -7.14
CA SER A 125 -11.37 -3.58 -8.60
C SER A 125 -10.71 -4.80 -9.26
N GLU A 126 -9.48 -5.15 -8.88
CA GLU A 126 -8.74 -6.31 -9.36
C GLU A 126 -9.50 -7.61 -9.12
N LYS A 127 -10.06 -7.79 -7.91
CA LYS A 127 -10.82 -9.00 -7.57
C LYS A 127 -12.20 -9.06 -8.17
N TYR A 128 -12.85 -7.92 -8.36
CA TYR A 128 -14.16 -7.86 -8.99
C TYR A 128 -14.07 -8.12 -10.49
N LEU A 129 -13.05 -7.57 -11.15
CA LEU A 129 -12.87 -7.63 -12.60
C LEU A 129 -11.94 -8.77 -13.07
N ASP A 130 -11.41 -9.58 -12.14
CA ASP A 130 -10.51 -10.71 -12.42
C ASP A 130 -9.25 -10.33 -13.21
N LEU A 131 -8.60 -9.23 -12.81
CA LEU A 131 -7.45 -8.65 -13.54
C LEU A 131 -6.10 -9.28 -13.17
N GLY A 132 -6.02 -10.03 -12.08
CA GLY A 132 -4.79 -10.66 -11.58
C GLY A 132 -4.62 -10.56 -10.07
N SER A 133 -3.38 -10.33 -9.63
CA SER A 133 -2.96 -10.38 -8.21
C SER A 133 -1.99 -9.28 -7.76
N LYS A 134 -1.73 -8.25 -8.58
CA LYS A 134 -0.72 -7.23 -8.26
C LYS A 134 -1.10 -6.40 -7.03
N TRP A 135 -2.35 -5.96 -6.95
CA TRP A 135 -2.87 -5.25 -5.79
C TRP A 135 -3.14 -6.18 -4.61
N GLU A 136 -3.52 -7.44 -4.84
CA GLU A 136 -3.60 -8.44 -3.78
C GLU A 136 -2.26 -8.63 -3.05
N GLU A 137 -1.17 -8.76 -3.81
CA GLU A 137 0.19 -8.87 -3.25
C GLU A 137 0.55 -7.65 -2.39
N ILE A 138 0.23 -6.44 -2.86
CA ILE A 138 0.43 -5.20 -2.10
C ILE A 138 -0.43 -5.16 -0.84
N VAL A 139 -1.70 -5.55 -0.92
CA VAL A 139 -2.62 -5.58 0.23
C VAL A 139 -2.17 -6.61 1.28
N LYS A 140 -1.59 -7.74 0.86
CA LYS A 140 -0.97 -8.71 1.80
C LYS A 140 0.14 -8.07 2.64
N ILE A 141 0.97 -7.20 2.06
CA ILE A 141 2.03 -6.48 2.77
C ILE A 141 1.42 -5.50 3.80
N TYR A 142 0.36 -4.78 3.43
CA TYR A 142 -0.36 -3.94 4.39
C TYR A 142 -0.92 -4.77 5.56
N TYR A 143 -1.52 -5.93 5.27
CA TYR A 143 -2.01 -6.84 6.31
C TYR A 143 -0.91 -7.40 7.20
N ALA A 144 0.30 -7.57 6.68
CA ALA A 144 1.49 -7.91 7.46
C ALA A 144 2.01 -6.74 8.33
N GLY A 145 1.38 -5.56 8.25
CA GLY A 145 1.72 -4.41 9.08
C GLY A 145 2.81 -3.51 8.49
N HIS A 146 3.14 -3.66 7.21
CA HIS A 146 4.20 -2.92 6.52
C HIS A 146 3.64 -1.86 5.57
N TRP A 147 4.50 -0.97 5.07
CA TRP A 147 4.14 0.02 4.06
C TRP A 147 4.83 -0.26 2.71
N PRO A 148 4.13 -0.85 1.71
CA PRO A 148 4.63 -0.88 0.35
C PRO A 148 4.57 0.52 -0.27
N VAL A 149 5.72 1.04 -0.68
CA VAL A 149 5.89 2.43 -1.12
C VAL A 149 6.20 2.57 -2.60
N GLY A 150 6.76 1.54 -3.23
CA GLY A 150 7.15 1.59 -4.63
C GLY A 150 7.40 0.21 -5.21
N ILE A 151 7.63 0.18 -6.53
CA ILE A 151 7.99 -1.01 -7.29
C ILE A 151 9.16 -0.68 -8.21
N SER A 152 10.07 -1.63 -8.39
CA SER A 152 11.10 -1.55 -9.42
C SER A 152 11.26 -2.90 -10.09
N LYS A 153 10.96 -2.97 -11.38
CA LYS A 153 10.79 -4.22 -12.12
C LYS A 153 9.74 -5.10 -11.43
N GLU A 154 10.14 -6.23 -10.86
CA GLU A 154 9.27 -7.16 -10.12
C GLU A 154 9.46 -7.07 -8.60
N LYS A 155 10.27 -6.12 -8.10
CA LYS A 155 10.56 -5.96 -6.68
C LYS A 155 9.74 -4.85 -6.05
N LEU A 156 9.09 -5.15 -4.93
CA LEU A 156 8.40 -4.18 -4.08
C LEU A 156 9.38 -3.53 -3.10
N ILE A 157 9.33 -2.21 -3.02
CA ILE A 157 10.01 -1.42 -2.00
C ILE A 157 9.05 -1.27 -0.83
N VAL A 158 9.48 -1.72 0.35
CA VAL A 158 8.65 -1.80 1.55
C VAL A 158 9.37 -1.14 2.71
N ILE A 159 8.63 -0.37 3.50
CA ILE A 159 9.04 0.09 4.83
C ILE A 159 8.41 -0.82 5.86
#